data_AF-A0A835LWR8-F1
#
_entry.id   AF-A0A835LWR8-F1
#
_cell.length_a   1.000
_cell.length_b   1.000
_cell.length_c   1.000
_cell.angle_alpha   90.00
_cell.angle_beta   90.00
_cell.angle_gamma   90.00
#
_symmetry.space_group_name_H-M   'P 1'
#
loop_
_entity.id
_entity.type
_entity.pdbx_description
1 polymer ?
#
loop_
_entity_poly.entity_id
_entity_poly.type
_entity_poly.pdbx_seq_one_letter_code
_entity_poly.pdbx_strand_id
1 'polypeptide(L)'
;MNVIPQSAEPRGTLRSLTTMMVRDLLQRRLKEVIKGHAAHRCKADIDFLEEEYPAYPTTINDEILHEHVERLASSYLVRRMSQRLTRNEDLGSVHSPHSPHFFLDEDVLPLGVALHTALAEIYLNDQWESVDKKYLRIESQGAL
;
A
#
# COMPACT_ATOMS: atom_id res chain seq x y z
N MET A 1 2.06 -35.40 -31.10
CA MET A 1 3.01 -34.28 -31.26
C MET A 1 4.22 -34.60 -30.41
N ASN A 2 5.40 -34.80 -30.99
CA ASN A 2 6.58 -35.33 -30.27
C ASN A 2 7.84 -34.55 -30.67
N VAL A 3 7.80 -33.23 -30.50
CA VAL A 3 8.90 -32.31 -30.81
C VAL A 3 9.21 -31.53 -29.55
N ILE A 4 10.46 -31.54 -29.11
CA ILE A 4 10.93 -30.77 -27.95
C ILE A 4 11.26 -29.35 -28.42
N PRO A 5 10.67 -28.30 -27.83
CA PRO A 5 10.92 -26.92 -28.24
C PRO A 5 12.36 -26.49 -27.94
N GLN A 6 12.90 -25.60 -28.77
CA GLN A 6 14.27 -25.09 -28.64
C GLN A 6 14.41 -23.88 -27.70
N SER A 7 13.29 -23.25 -27.32
CA SER A 7 13.26 -22.05 -26.46
C SER A 7 11.96 -21.97 -25.64
N ALA A 8 11.99 -21.15 -24.59
CA ALA A 8 10.84 -20.78 -23.78
C ALA A 8 10.99 -19.34 -23.28
N GLU A 9 9.89 -18.59 -23.23
CA GLU A 9 9.85 -17.19 -22.79
C GLU A 9 8.85 -17.01 -21.63
N PRO A 10 9.26 -17.31 -20.38
CA PRO A 10 8.41 -17.07 -19.23
C PRO A 10 8.25 -15.57 -18.99
N ARG A 11 7.01 -15.14 -18.74
CA ARG A 11 6.67 -13.76 -18.36
C ARG A 11 5.92 -13.77 -17.05
N GLY A 12 6.05 -12.70 -16.28
CA GLY A 12 5.36 -12.57 -15.00
C GLY A 12 5.59 -11.22 -14.34
N THR A 13 4.99 -11.04 -13.17
CA THR A 13 5.13 -9.82 -12.36
C THR A 13 5.86 -10.14 -11.07
N LEU A 14 6.78 -9.27 -10.67
CA LEU A 14 7.43 -9.32 -9.37
C LEU A 14 6.78 -8.28 -8.44
N ARG A 15 6.28 -8.72 -7.28
CA ARG A 15 5.65 -7.85 -6.28
C ARG A 15 6.32 -8.03 -4.93
N SER A 16 6.50 -6.93 -4.21
CA SER A 16 6.96 -6.88 -2.82
C SER A 16 5.93 -6.13 -2.00
N LEU A 17 5.74 -6.51 -0.73
CA LEU A 17 4.93 -5.76 0.24
C LEU A 17 5.80 -4.93 1.19
N THR A 18 7.11 -4.96 1.00
CA THR A 18 8.10 -4.31 1.84
C THR A 18 9.01 -3.41 1.00
N THR A 19 9.95 -2.75 1.67
CA THR A 19 10.79 -1.67 1.14
C THR A 19 11.38 -1.94 -0.25
N MET A 20 11.74 -0.86 -0.95
CA MET A 20 12.39 -0.92 -2.26
C MET A 20 13.67 -1.77 -2.25
N MET A 21 14.37 -1.85 -1.11
CA MET A 21 15.52 -2.75 -0.94
C MET A 21 15.17 -4.23 -1.12
N VAL A 22 13.99 -4.67 -0.67
CA VAL A 22 13.54 -6.05 -0.86
C VAL A 22 13.21 -6.30 -2.33
N ARG A 23 12.68 -5.31 -3.06
CA ARG A 23 12.49 -5.41 -4.51
C ARG A 23 13.82 -5.63 -5.24
N ASP A 24 14.83 -4.82 -4.93
CA ASP A 24 16.15 -4.94 -5.57
C ASP A 24 16.80 -6.29 -5.26
N LEU A 25 16.65 -6.76 -4.02
CA LEU A 25 17.10 -8.09 -3.62
C LEU A 25 16.37 -9.18 -4.41
N LEU A 26 15.05 -9.09 -4.55
CA LEU A 26 14.25 -10.06 -5.31
C LEU A 26 14.68 -10.10 -6.78
N GLN A 27 14.89 -8.94 -7.42
CA GLN A 27 15.39 -8.87 -8.79
C GLN A 27 16.77 -9.53 -8.93
N ARG A 28 17.68 -9.27 -7.99
CA ARG A 28 19.02 -9.89 -7.97
C ARG A 28 18.95 -11.39 -7.78
N ARG A 29 18.16 -11.87 -6.81
CA ARG A 29 17.99 -13.31 -6.54
C ARG A 29 17.33 -14.03 -7.71
N LEU A 30 16.36 -13.42 -8.37
CA LEU A 30 15.77 -13.98 -9.58
C LEU A 30 16.81 -14.14 -10.69
N LYS A 31 17.66 -13.12 -10.90
CA LYS A 31 18.78 -13.19 -11.84
C LYS A 31 19.75 -14.33 -11.51
N GLU A 32 20.10 -14.52 -10.24
CA GLU A 32 20.98 -15.60 -9.79
C GLU A 32 20.38 -16.98 -10.01
N VAL A 33 19.10 -17.17 -9.66
CA VAL A 33 18.37 -18.43 -9.86
C VAL A 33 18.30 -18.79 -11.34
N ILE A 34 17.96 -17.82 -12.21
CA ILE A 34 17.88 -18.04 -13.66
C ILE A 34 19.26 -18.39 -14.24
N LYS A 35 20.31 -17.65 -13.86
CA LYS A 35 21.69 -17.96 -14.28
C LYS A 35 22.14 -19.34 -13.80
N GLY A 36 21.76 -19.74 -12.58
CA GLY A 36 22.03 -21.07 -12.05
C GLY A 36 21.38 -22.18 -12.87
N HIS A 37 20.12 -22.02 -13.26
CA HIS A 37 19.44 -22.98 -14.13
C HIS A 37 20.00 -22.99 -15.56
N ALA A 38 20.39 -21.82 -16.09
CA ALA A 38 20.98 -21.70 -17.42
C ALA A 38 22.33 -22.43 -17.55
N ALA A 39 23.04 -22.68 -16.44
CA ALA A 39 24.29 -23.44 -16.44
C ALA A 39 24.14 -24.86 -17.06
N HIS A 40 22.92 -25.39 -17.17
CA HIS A 40 22.61 -26.65 -17.85
C HIS A 40 22.56 -26.54 -19.38
N ARG A 41 23.55 -25.88 -20.00
CA ARG A 41 23.69 -25.69 -21.46
C ARG A 41 22.59 -24.84 -22.12
N CYS A 42 21.98 -23.94 -21.37
CA CYS A 42 21.00 -22.98 -21.89
C CYS A 42 21.58 -21.56 -21.86
N LYS A 43 21.05 -20.68 -22.71
CA LYS A 43 21.26 -19.24 -22.59
C LYS A 43 20.00 -18.64 -21.99
N ALA A 44 20.18 -17.67 -21.09
CA ALA A 44 19.07 -16.93 -20.50
C ALA A 44 19.32 -15.44 -20.65
N ASP A 45 18.32 -14.74 -21.13
CA ASP A 45 18.22 -13.29 -21.15
C ASP A 45 17.10 -12.86 -20.20
N ILE A 46 17.28 -11.73 -19.52
CA ILE A 46 16.34 -11.27 -18.49
C ILE A 46 16.12 -9.78 -18.67
N ASP A 47 14.89 -9.44 -19.00
CA ASP A 47 14.42 -8.07 -19.06
C ASP A 47 13.37 -7.82 -17.97
N PHE A 48 13.56 -6.75 -17.19
CA PHE A 48 12.60 -6.31 -16.18
C PHE A 48 11.60 -5.28 -16.72
N LEU A 49 11.76 -4.86 -17.98
CA LEU A 49 10.88 -3.92 -18.68
C LEU A 49 10.68 -2.61 -17.91
N GLU A 50 11.72 -2.09 -17.25
CA GLU A 50 11.57 -0.92 -16.35
C GLU A 50 11.23 0.38 -17.11
N GLU A 51 11.54 0.46 -18.40
CA GLU A 51 11.16 1.58 -19.27
C GLU A 51 9.67 1.55 -19.66
N GLU A 52 9.14 0.37 -19.98
CA GLU A 52 7.73 0.19 -20.41
C GLU A 52 6.78 0.04 -19.20
N TYR A 53 7.25 -0.63 -18.15
CA TYR A 53 6.51 -0.94 -16.92
C TYR A 53 7.34 -0.56 -15.70
N PRO A 54 7.44 0.74 -15.36
CA PRO A 54 8.16 1.19 -14.18
C PRO A 54 7.55 0.59 -12.91
N ALA A 55 8.41 0.41 -11.91
CA ALA A 55 8.00 -0.15 -10.63
C ALA A 55 7.04 0.79 -9.89
N TYR A 56 5.88 0.27 -9.48
CA TYR A 56 5.06 0.96 -8.49
C TYR A 56 5.65 0.73 -7.09
N PRO A 57 5.96 1.81 -6.33
CA PRO A 57 6.41 1.67 -4.96
C PRO A 57 5.30 1.06 -4.09
N THR A 58 5.70 0.41 -3.00
CA THR A 58 4.76 -0.11 -2.01
C THR A 58 4.06 1.03 -1.28
N THR A 59 2.76 0.90 -1.04
CA THR A 59 2.03 1.81 -0.14
C THR A 59 2.57 1.63 1.28
N ILE A 60 3.20 2.67 1.82
CA ILE A 60 3.66 2.73 3.21
C ILE A 60 2.80 3.76 3.91
N ASN A 61 2.05 3.32 4.91
CA ASN A 61 1.28 4.23 5.76
C ASN A 61 2.25 4.93 6.72
N ASP A 62 2.12 6.25 6.85
CA ASP A 62 2.86 7.03 7.84
C ASP A 62 2.43 6.61 9.26
N GLU A 63 3.39 6.46 10.17
CA GLU A 63 3.18 5.91 11.50
C GLU A 63 2.28 6.82 12.36
N ILE A 64 2.52 8.13 12.32
CA ILE A 64 1.75 9.12 13.11
C ILE A 64 0.31 9.20 12.58
N LEU A 65 0.14 9.27 11.26
CA LEU A 65 -1.19 9.26 10.66
C LEU A 65 -1.92 7.94 10.92
N HIS A 66 -1.21 6.81 10.93
CA HIS A 66 -1.79 5.51 11.29
C HIS A 66 -2.31 5.51 12.73
N GLU A 67 -1.55 6.05 13.69
CA GLU A 67 -2.00 6.19 15.08
C GLU A 67 -3.24 7.08 15.20
N HIS A 68 -3.32 8.18 14.45
CA HIS A 68 -4.50 9.05 14.45
C HIS A 68 -5.74 8.31 13.92
N VAL A 69 -5.58 7.53 12.84
CA VAL A 69 -6.66 6.70 12.30
C VAL A 69 -7.07 5.63 13.30
N GLU A 70 -6.14 4.93 13.94
CA GLU A 70 -6.42 3.92 14.96
C GLU A 70 -7.15 4.52 16.18
N ARG A 71 -6.77 5.73 16.61
CA ARG A 71 -7.45 6.45 17.70
C ARG A 71 -8.91 6.75 17.35
N LEU A 72 -9.19 7.20 16.13
CA LEU A 72 -10.55 7.44 15.64
C LEU A 72 -11.33 6.12 15.47
N ALA A 73 -10.68 5.10 14.93
CA ALA A 73 -11.27 3.80 14.64
C ALA A 73 -11.57 2.97 15.90
N SER A 74 -10.86 3.25 17.00
CA SER A 74 -11.09 2.63 18.31
C SER A 74 -12.40 3.07 18.97
N SER A 75 -13.03 4.15 18.49
CA SER A 75 -14.38 4.52 18.92
C SER A 75 -15.41 3.48 18.46
N TYR A 76 -16.39 3.16 19.33
CA TYR A 76 -17.33 2.04 19.16
C TYR A 76 -18.12 2.05 17.84
N LEU A 77 -18.23 3.22 17.20
CA LEU A 77 -18.86 3.40 15.89
C LEU A 77 -18.10 2.69 14.77
N VAL A 78 -16.77 2.84 14.67
CA VAL A 78 -16.02 2.40 13.48
C VAL A 78 -15.82 0.88 13.44
N ARG A 79 -15.66 0.22 14.60
CA ARG A 79 -15.33 -1.20 14.71
C ARG A 79 -16.41 -2.16 14.17
N ARG A 80 -17.70 -1.81 14.24
CA ARG A 80 -18.78 -2.58 13.58
C ARG A 80 -18.88 -2.30 12.07
N MET A 81 -18.33 -1.19 11.61
CA MET A 81 -18.54 -0.67 10.25
C MET A 81 -17.43 -1.05 9.26
N SER A 82 -16.23 -1.44 9.74
CA SER A 82 -15.14 -1.95 8.89
C SER A 82 -15.56 -3.10 7.97
N GLN A 83 -16.44 -4.00 8.43
CA GLN A 83 -16.95 -5.07 7.58
C GLN A 83 -17.84 -4.53 6.46
N ARG A 84 -18.75 -3.58 6.75
CA ARG A 84 -19.67 -3.01 5.74
C ARG A 84 -18.97 -2.13 4.72
N LEU A 85 -17.88 -1.46 5.09
CA LEU A 85 -17.14 -0.51 4.25
C LEU A 85 -16.61 -1.12 2.94
N THR A 86 -16.19 -2.39 2.97
CA THR A 86 -15.61 -3.07 1.79
C THR A 86 -16.45 -4.26 1.33
N ARG A 87 -17.39 -4.72 2.16
CA ARG A 87 -18.21 -5.88 1.87
C ARG A 87 -19.54 -5.86 2.62
N ASN A 88 -20.65 -5.78 1.89
CA ASN A 88 -21.98 -5.89 2.48
C ASN A 88 -22.75 -7.07 1.85
N GLU A 89 -22.90 -8.16 2.61
CA GLU A 89 -23.63 -9.35 2.15
C GLU A 89 -25.14 -9.09 2.02
N ASP A 90 -25.72 -8.26 2.90
CA ASP A 90 -27.16 -7.97 2.90
C ASP A 90 -27.61 -7.27 1.61
N LEU A 91 -26.75 -6.38 1.09
CA LEU A 91 -26.99 -5.67 -0.17
C LEU A 91 -26.45 -6.43 -1.39
N GLY A 92 -25.56 -7.39 -1.20
CA GLY A 92 -24.86 -8.11 -2.28
C GLY A 92 -23.57 -7.41 -2.76
N SER A 93 -23.09 -6.38 -2.06
CA SER A 93 -21.83 -5.66 -2.33
C SER A 93 -20.65 -6.51 -1.87
N VAL A 94 -20.43 -7.63 -2.55
CA VAL A 94 -19.43 -8.66 -2.18
C VAL A 94 -18.39 -8.90 -3.27
N HIS A 95 -18.58 -8.31 -4.44
CA HIS A 95 -17.69 -8.45 -5.58
C HIS A 95 -16.49 -7.51 -5.42
N SER A 96 -15.29 -8.00 -5.77
CA SER A 96 -14.07 -7.20 -5.70
C SER A 96 -14.02 -6.11 -6.77
N PRO A 97 -13.22 -5.05 -6.57
CA PRO A 97 -12.89 -4.11 -7.64
C PRO A 97 -12.45 -4.82 -8.92
N HIS A 98 -12.82 -4.28 -10.07
CA HIS A 98 -12.64 -4.87 -11.42
C HIS A 98 -13.55 -6.05 -11.79
N SER A 99 -14.49 -6.45 -10.94
CA SER A 99 -15.58 -7.36 -11.34
C SER A 99 -16.66 -6.60 -12.12
N PRO A 100 -17.27 -7.18 -13.17
CA PRO A 100 -18.45 -6.59 -13.83
C PRO A 100 -19.69 -6.52 -12.93
N HIS A 101 -19.67 -7.22 -11.78
CA HIS A 101 -20.72 -7.18 -10.77
C HIS A 101 -20.36 -6.29 -9.57
N PHE A 102 -19.25 -5.55 -9.66
CA PHE A 102 -18.85 -4.62 -8.61
C PHE A 102 -19.88 -3.49 -8.49
N PHE A 103 -20.36 -3.28 -7.27
CA PHE A 103 -21.04 -2.06 -6.86
C PHE A 103 -20.69 -1.78 -5.39
N LEU A 104 -20.99 -0.56 -4.93
CA LEU A 104 -20.64 -0.07 -3.60
C LEU A 104 -21.91 0.18 -2.79
N ASP A 105 -21.87 -0.14 -1.50
CA ASP A 105 -22.86 0.32 -0.53
C ASP A 105 -22.68 1.82 -0.27
N GLU A 106 -23.54 2.67 -0.83
CA GLU A 106 -23.42 4.14 -0.71
C GLU A 106 -23.72 4.66 0.71
N ASP A 107 -24.37 3.88 1.59
CA ASP A 107 -24.66 4.28 2.97
C ASP A 107 -23.37 4.44 3.80
N VAL A 108 -22.24 3.91 3.32
CA VAL A 108 -20.92 4.08 3.95
C VAL A 108 -20.22 5.39 3.55
N LEU A 109 -20.70 6.08 2.51
CA LEU A 109 -20.06 7.32 2.03
C LEU A 109 -20.06 8.43 3.10
N PRO A 110 -21.16 8.72 3.82
CA PRO A 110 -21.15 9.73 4.88
C PRO A 110 -20.16 9.39 6.01
N LEU A 111 -19.99 8.10 6.31
CA LEU A 111 -19.00 7.64 7.29
C LEU A 111 -17.58 7.88 6.80
N GLY A 112 -17.30 7.58 5.54
CA GLY A 112 -16.01 7.86 4.91
C GLY A 112 -15.65 9.34 4.99
N VAL A 113 -16.61 10.23 4.71
CA VAL A 113 -16.43 11.69 4.83
C VAL A 113 -16.14 12.08 6.28
N ALA A 114 -16.96 11.64 7.23
CA ALA A 114 -16.78 11.97 8.65
C ALA A 114 -15.40 11.53 9.19
N LEU A 115 -14.95 10.33 8.82
CA LEU A 115 -13.63 9.83 9.20
C LEU A 115 -12.50 10.70 8.64
N HIS A 116 -12.57 11.08 7.35
CA HIS A 116 -11.55 11.94 6.74
C HIS A 116 -11.54 13.35 7.35
N THR A 117 -12.71 13.93 7.63
CA THR A 117 -12.81 15.25 8.29
C THR A 117 -12.20 15.21 9.69
N ALA A 118 -12.56 14.20 10.49
CA ALA A 118 -12.01 14.04 11.84
C ALA A 118 -10.49 13.79 11.84
N LEU A 119 -10.00 13.00 10.87
CA LEU A 119 -8.56 12.77 10.70
C LEU A 119 -7.80 14.06 10.38
N ALA A 120 -8.35 14.88 9.47
CA ALA A 120 -7.76 16.17 9.11
C ALA A 120 -7.75 17.15 10.30
N GLU A 121 -8.85 17.21 11.06
CA GLU A 121 -8.94 18.05 12.26
C GLU A 121 -7.90 17.65 13.31
N ILE A 122 -7.82 16.35 13.63
CA ILE A 122 -6.83 15.82 14.57
C ILE A 122 -5.40 16.13 14.10
N TYR A 123 -5.10 15.84 12.83
CA TYR A 123 -3.75 16.04 12.30
C TYR A 123 -3.33 17.50 12.41
N LEU A 124 -4.21 18.43 11.99
CA LEU A 124 -3.92 19.86 12.06
C LEU A 124 -3.74 20.31 13.51
N ASN A 125 -4.64 19.94 14.42
CA ASN A 125 -4.56 20.36 15.83
C ASN A 125 -3.27 19.87 16.51
N ASP A 126 -2.85 18.62 16.27
CA ASP A 126 -1.61 18.09 16.83
C ASP A 126 -0.36 18.82 16.25
N GLN A 127 -0.41 19.27 14.98
CA GLN A 127 0.64 20.12 14.41
C GLN A 127 0.67 21.52 15.03
N TRP A 128 -0.50 22.14 15.25
CA TRP A 128 -0.60 23.48 15.86
C TRP A 128 -0.12 23.48 17.32
N GLU A 129 -0.47 22.47 18.13
CA GLU A 129 0.06 22.34 19.49
C GLU A 129 1.59 22.20 19.54
N SER A 130 2.17 21.49 18.57
CA SER A 130 3.62 21.32 18.45
C SER A 130 4.32 22.65 18.13
N VAL A 131 3.70 23.48 17.28
CA VAL A 131 4.17 24.83 16.94
C VAL A 131 4.05 25.78 18.14
N ASP A 132 2.92 25.81 18.83
CA ASP A 132 2.72 26.68 20.00
C ASP A 132 3.68 26.33 21.16
N LYS A 133 3.89 25.04 21.42
CA LYS A 133 4.89 24.57 22.40
C LYS A 133 6.31 24.98 22.00
N LYS A 134 6.62 25.01 20.70
CA LYS A 134 7.92 25.49 20.19
C LYS A 134 8.09 27.00 20.38
N TYR A 135 7.06 27.80 20.11
CA TYR A 135 7.08 29.26 20.34
C TYR A 135 7.24 29.62 21.81
N LEU A 136 6.47 28.99 22.70
CA LEU A 136 6.60 29.17 24.16
C LEU A 136 8.00 28.83 24.68
N ARG A 137 8.65 27.83 24.07
CA ARG A 137 10.03 27.43 24.44
C ARG A 137 11.08 28.45 23.96
N ILE A 138 10.88 29.08 22.80
CA ILE A 138 11.76 30.14 22.28
C ILE A 138 11.67 31.38 23.18
N GLU A 139 10.47 31.80 23.59
CA GLU A 139 10.30 32.94 24.50
C GLU A 139 10.94 32.70 25.88
N SER A 140 10.90 31.46 26.38
CA SER A 140 11.57 31.10 27.64
C SER A 140 13.11 31.06 27.58
N GLN A 141 13.70 30.99 26.38
CA GLN A 141 15.16 31.01 26.17
C GLN A 141 15.71 32.39 25.80
N GLY A 142 14.85 33.36 25.52
CA GLY A 142 15.21 34.75 25.18
C GLY A 142 15.16 35.73 26.35
N ALA A 143 14.82 35.28 27.57
CA ALA A 143 14.81 36.10 28.77
C ALA A 143 16.11 35.94 29.58
N LEU A 144 17.16 36.67 29.17
CA LEU A 144 18.33 37.00 30.00
C LEU A 144 18.59 38.50 29.92
#